data_AF-A0A329VBW0-F1
#
_entry.id   AF-A0A329VBW0-F1
#
_cell.length_a   1.000
_cell.length_b   1.000
_cell.length_c   1.000
_cell.angle_alpha   90.00
_cell.angle_beta   90.00
_cell.angle_gamma   90.00
#
_symmetry.space_group_name_H-M   'P 1'
#
loop_
_entity.id
_entity.type
_entity.pdbx_description
1 polymer ?
#
loop_
_entity_poly.entity_id
_entity_poly.type
_entity_poly.pdbx_seq_one_letter_code
_entity_poly.pdbx_strand_id
1 'polypeptide(L)'
;MSVGALFSTSVFAAATPNWNPSWAIKALGNPVINGQDNNGKPIRYPEVGTSTLLNVFPTVIDHNFPKPIGKEMMLKDGMFWVRAQYRIFKVPHVVTGKYTCKMVAKRKDRSPGKATVTLYTDAIVVNPDIYWFKGDKNVMESNVNDLTYTVNCLGTGFSWERKPEEKFELESKWENGVPSIEMQDTCNWIHNVAFWTPPDNNPNNRFKDPAIQKPTSTGSANLAKPDPCDNPDNISGVRKADSRNK
;
A
#
# COMPACT_ATOMS: atom_id res chain seq x y z
N MET A 1 34.05 19.35 6.52
CA MET A 1 33.21 19.25 7.74
C MET A 1 31.81 18.90 7.30
N SER A 2 31.38 17.66 7.55
CA SER A 2 30.04 17.18 7.17
C SER A 2 29.08 17.53 8.30
N VAL A 3 28.14 18.44 8.06
CA VAL A 3 27.05 18.72 8.98
C VAL A 3 26.03 17.60 8.79
N GLY A 4 26.19 16.52 9.54
CA GLY A 4 25.13 15.53 9.71
C GLY A 4 23.97 16.19 10.43
N ALA A 5 22.92 16.57 9.69
CA ALA A 5 21.66 17.00 10.27
C ALA A 5 21.10 15.84 11.08
N LEU A 6 21.15 15.97 12.41
CA LEU A 6 20.52 15.06 13.36
C LEU A 6 19.00 15.27 13.23
N PHE A 7 18.34 14.45 12.42
CA PHE A 7 16.88 14.40 12.33
C PHE A 7 16.33 13.82 13.64
N SER A 8 16.21 14.65 14.68
CA SER A 8 15.44 14.33 15.87
C SER A 8 13.96 14.51 15.52
N THR A 9 13.36 13.53 14.85
CA THR A 9 11.91 13.51 14.64
C THR A 9 11.26 13.25 15.98
N SER A 10 10.60 14.26 16.55
CA SER A 10 9.77 14.08 17.74
C SER A 10 8.53 13.26 17.34
N VAL A 11 8.62 11.93 17.45
CA VAL A 11 7.52 10.98 17.15
C VAL A 11 6.28 11.26 18.01
N PHE A 12 6.47 11.90 19.17
CA PHE A 12 5.46 12.07 20.21
C PHE A 12 4.28 13.01 19.87
N ALA A 13 4.28 13.70 18.72
CA ALA A 13 3.21 14.64 18.35
C ALA A 13 2.59 14.38 16.96
N ALA A 14 3.03 13.35 16.24
CA ALA A 14 2.51 13.03 14.92
C ALA A 14 1.21 12.22 15.02
N ALA A 15 0.30 12.40 14.06
CA ALA A 15 -0.82 11.48 13.90
C ALA A 15 -0.30 10.15 13.30
N THR A 16 -0.49 9.04 14.01
CA THR A 16 0.01 7.71 13.59
C THR A 16 -1.11 6.68 13.38
N PRO A 17 -2.07 6.91 12.46
CA PRO A 17 -3.12 5.94 12.18
C PRO A 17 -2.54 4.69 11.51
N ASN A 18 -3.09 3.51 11.82
CA ASN A 18 -2.73 2.29 11.12
C ASN A 18 -3.36 2.26 9.71
N TRP A 19 -2.61 1.86 8.67
CA TRP A 19 -3.19 1.55 7.36
C TRP A 19 -3.98 0.24 7.38
N ASN A 20 -4.90 0.06 6.41
CA ASN A 20 -5.78 -1.10 6.36
C ASN A 20 -5.21 -2.22 5.46
N PRO A 21 -4.78 -3.37 6.04
CA PRO A 21 -4.17 -4.47 5.28
C PRO A 21 -5.13 -5.10 4.28
N SER A 22 -6.42 -5.20 4.61
CA SER A 22 -7.40 -5.87 3.75
C SER A 22 -7.61 -5.09 2.45
N TRP A 23 -7.69 -3.76 2.56
CA TRP A 23 -7.78 -2.89 1.38
C TRP A 23 -6.47 -2.85 0.59
N ALA A 24 -5.32 -2.88 1.27
CA ALA A 24 -4.03 -2.94 0.59
C ALA A 24 -3.92 -4.21 -0.26
N ILE A 25 -4.24 -5.37 0.33
CA ILE A 25 -4.17 -6.66 -0.37
C ILE A 25 -5.20 -6.73 -1.49
N LYS A 26 -6.41 -6.20 -1.28
CA LYS A 26 -7.41 -6.11 -2.35
C LYS A 26 -6.88 -5.32 -3.55
N ALA A 27 -6.04 -4.30 -3.33
CA ALA A 27 -5.45 -3.52 -4.41
C ALA A 27 -4.45 -4.32 -5.28
N LEU A 28 -3.87 -5.41 -4.75
CA LEU A 28 -2.98 -6.27 -5.52
C LEU A 28 -3.72 -7.09 -6.60
N GLY A 29 -5.04 -7.25 -6.49
CA GLY A 29 -5.82 -8.15 -7.33
C GLY A 29 -5.42 -9.61 -7.12
N ASN A 30 -5.74 -10.47 -8.09
CA ASN A 30 -5.43 -11.90 -8.03
C ASN A 30 -4.70 -12.33 -9.31
N PRO A 31 -3.41 -11.97 -9.48
CA PRO A 31 -2.71 -12.27 -10.72
C PRO A 31 -2.53 -13.76 -10.93
N VAL A 32 -2.54 -14.20 -12.18
CA VAL A 32 -2.35 -15.61 -12.51
C VAL A 32 -0.86 -15.94 -12.70
N ILE A 33 -0.40 -16.97 -11.99
CA ILE A 33 0.93 -17.56 -12.16
C ILE A 33 0.79 -18.75 -13.12
N ASN A 34 1.52 -18.71 -14.24
CA ASN A 34 1.54 -19.82 -15.19
C ASN A 34 2.68 -20.78 -14.89
N GLY A 35 2.38 -22.04 -14.57
CA GLY A 35 3.39 -23.01 -14.18
C GLY A 35 3.98 -22.75 -12.79
N GLN A 36 5.16 -23.31 -12.51
CA GLN A 36 5.78 -23.23 -11.18
C GLN A 36 6.52 -21.90 -10.95
N ASP A 37 7.06 -21.29 -12.00
CA ASP A 37 7.97 -20.15 -11.96
C ASP A 37 7.47 -18.96 -12.81
N ASN A 38 6.18 -18.94 -13.14
CA ASN A 38 5.58 -17.95 -14.03
C ASN A 38 6.30 -17.82 -15.39
N ASN A 39 6.83 -18.92 -15.93
CA ASN A 39 7.62 -18.97 -17.16
C ASN A 39 8.85 -18.03 -17.11
N GLY A 40 9.52 -17.96 -15.97
CA GLY A 40 10.72 -17.15 -15.75
C GLY A 40 10.48 -15.64 -15.69
N LYS A 41 9.22 -15.19 -15.55
CA LYS A 41 8.86 -13.75 -15.47
C LYS A 41 8.47 -13.36 -14.04
N PRO A 42 8.74 -12.11 -13.62
CA PRO A 42 8.16 -11.57 -12.40
C PRO A 42 6.64 -11.66 -12.39
N ILE A 43 6.07 -11.83 -11.20
CA ILE A 43 4.62 -11.79 -10.98
C ILE A 43 4.24 -10.35 -10.73
N ARG A 44 3.34 -9.81 -11.56
CA ARG A 44 2.90 -8.42 -11.52
C ARG A 44 1.54 -8.27 -10.85
N TYR A 45 1.40 -7.23 -10.03
CA TYR A 45 0.19 -6.88 -9.30
C TYR A 45 -0.23 -5.44 -9.63
N PRO A 46 -1.48 -5.19 -10.02
CA PRO A 46 -2.40 -6.19 -10.57
C PRO A 46 -1.81 -6.80 -11.86
N GLU A 47 -2.38 -7.92 -12.33
CA GLU A 47 -1.91 -8.62 -13.53
C GLU A 47 -1.79 -7.68 -14.75
N VAL A 48 -2.73 -6.75 -14.88
CA VAL A 48 -2.78 -5.76 -15.95
C VAL A 48 -2.96 -4.36 -15.38
N GLY A 49 -2.19 -3.40 -15.90
CA GLY A 49 -2.34 -1.99 -15.57
C GLY A 49 -1.78 -1.63 -14.19
N THR A 50 -2.57 -0.86 -13.44
CA THR A 50 -2.24 -0.31 -12.12
C THR A 50 -3.47 -0.28 -11.23
N SER A 51 -3.28 -0.18 -9.93
CA SER A 51 -4.33 -0.14 -8.92
C SER A 51 -4.36 1.17 -8.13
N THR A 52 -5.48 1.40 -7.46
CA THR A 52 -5.69 2.50 -6.53
C THR A 52 -5.74 1.94 -5.11
N LEU A 53 -4.97 2.52 -4.20
CA LEU A 53 -4.97 2.20 -2.77
C LEU A 53 -6.17 2.85 -2.08
N LEU A 54 -7.37 2.44 -2.47
CA LEU A 54 -8.63 2.97 -1.93
C LEU A 54 -8.87 2.47 -0.50
N ASN A 55 -9.19 3.38 0.42
CA ASN A 55 -9.47 3.10 1.85
C ASN A 55 -8.29 2.44 2.62
N VAL A 56 -7.10 2.43 2.03
CA VAL A 56 -5.90 1.91 2.69
C VAL A 56 -5.44 2.85 3.79
N PHE A 57 -5.60 4.17 3.59
CA PHE A 57 -5.17 5.19 4.53
C PHE A 57 -6.40 5.83 5.19
N PRO A 58 -6.70 5.50 6.46
CA PRO A 58 -7.75 6.19 7.21
C PRO A 58 -7.49 7.69 7.27
N THR A 59 -8.56 8.49 7.23
CA THR A 59 -8.46 9.95 7.35
C THR A 59 -8.00 10.34 8.76
N VAL A 60 -7.01 11.21 8.86
CA VAL A 60 -6.67 11.89 10.11
C VAL A 60 -7.62 13.07 10.26
N ILE A 61 -8.34 13.15 11.38
CA ILE A 61 -9.39 14.15 11.60
C ILE A 61 -9.00 15.07 12.75
N ASP A 62 -9.09 16.39 12.52
CA ASP A 62 -8.93 17.46 13.50
C ASP A 62 -7.75 17.29 14.47
N HIS A 63 -6.61 16.84 13.94
CA HIS A 63 -5.39 16.63 14.72
C HIS A 63 -4.63 17.94 14.92
N ASN A 64 -3.87 18.05 16.01
CA ASN A 64 -3.03 19.21 16.28
C ASN A 64 -1.76 19.16 15.42
N PHE A 65 -1.29 20.32 14.95
CA PHE A 65 0.05 20.42 14.40
C PHE A 65 1.11 20.12 15.48
N PRO A 66 2.27 19.54 15.08
CA PRO A 66 3.40 19.42 15.99
C PRO A 66 3.87 20.81 16.39
N LYS A 67 4.29 20.95 17.66
CA LYS A 67 4.74 22.23 18.21
C LYS A 67 6.09 22.64 17.58
N PRO A 68 6.18 23.79 16.90
CA PRO A 68 7.46 24.30 16.39
C PRO A 68 8.49 24.49 17.51
N ILE A 69 9.77 24.34 17.19
CA ILE A 69 10.85 24.54 18.16
C ILE A 69 11.25 26.02 18.18
N GLY A 70 11.33 26.58 19.39
CA GLY A 70 11.83 27.95 19.61
C GLY A 70 10.76 29.02 19.38
N LYS A 71 10.48 29.36 18.11
CA LYS A 71 9.59 30.47 17.76
C LYS A 71 8.21 29.98 17.34
N GLU A 72 7.19 30.78 17.65
CA GLU A 72 5.89 30.66 17.02
C GLU A 72 5.97 30.73 15.50
N MET A 73 5.21 29.87 14.83
CA MET A 73 5.15 29.78 13.37
C MET A 73 3.72 29.99 12.89
N MET A 74 3.53 30.88 11.92
CA MET A 74 2.25 31.00 11.21
C MET A 74 2.13 29.92 10.14
N LEU A 75 0.91 29.49 9.82
CA LEU A 75 0.70 28.42 8.83
C LEU A 75 1.31 28.73 7.47
N LYS A 76 1.28 30.00 7.03
CA LYS A 76 1.85 30.45 5.75
C LYS A 76 3.37 30.26 5.64
N ASP A 77 4.07 30.22 6.78
CA ASP A 77 5.52 30.10 6.82
C ASP A 77 5.98 28.64 6.85
N GLY A 78 5.08 27.69 7.15
CA GLY A 78 5.38 26.27 7.20
C GLY A 78 5.53 25.66 5.81
N MET A 79 6.60 24.87 5.64
CA MET A 79 6.87 24.10 4.43
C MET A 79 6.47 22.65 4.65
N PHE A 80 5.69 22.08 3.74
CA PHE A 80 5.12 20.75 3.88
C PHE A 80 5.47 19.86 2.69
N TRP A 81 5.71 18.58 2.95
CA TRP A 81 5.89 17.59 1.88
C TRP A 81 5.43 16.22 2.34
N VAL A 82 5.31 15.31 1.37
CA VAL A 82 5.00 13.91 1.63
C VAL A 82 6.20 13.04 1.21
N ARG A 83 6.60 12.12 2.09
CA ARG A 83 7.61 11.09 1.86
C ARG A 83 6.95 9.74 1.59
N ALA A 84 7.58 9.01 0.67
CA ALA A 84 7.16 7.69 0.24
C ALA A 84 8.31 6.67 0.18
N GLN A 85 9.41 6.93 0.91
CA GLN A 85 10.60 6.07 0.91
C GLN A 85 10.32 4.68 1.49
N TYR A 86 9.26 4.55 2.31
CA TYR A 86 8.81 3.29 2.89
C TYR A 86 7.66 2.66 2.09
N ARG A 87 7.19 1.48 2.52
CA ARG A 87 6.31 0.62 1.72
C ARG A 87 5.27 -0.08 2.57
N ILE A 88 4.09 -0.32 2.01
CA ILE A 88 3.06 -1.18 2.64
C ILE A 88 3.45 -2.66 2.53
N PHE A 89 3.97 -3.05 1.36
CA PHE A 89 4.47 -4.38 1.09
C PHE A 89 5.98 -4.35 1.04
N LYS A 90 6.64 -5.22 1.80
CA LYS A 90 8.05 -5.52 1.56
C LYS A 90 8.20 -6.38 0.30
N VAL A 91 7.26 -7.31 0.11
CA VAL A 91 7.07 -8.11 -1.10
C VAL A 91 5.56 -8.22 -1.35
N PRO A 92 5.04 -7.87 -2.54
CA PRO A 92 5.78 -7.47 -3.74
C PRO A 92 6.35 -6.04 -3.68
N HIS A 93 7.36 -5.75 -4.49
CA HIS A 93 8.07 -4.46 -4.54
C HIS A 93 7.32 -3.47 -5.43
N VAL A 94 7.26 -2.21 -5.01
CA VAL A 94 6.62 -1.14 -5.79
C VAL A 94 7.43 -0.90 -7.08
N VAL A 95 6.75 -0.89 -8.22
CA VAL A 95 7.32 -0.53 -9.53
C VAL A 95 6.88 0.87 -9.94
N THR A 96 5.60 1.17 -9.77
CA THR A 96 5.03 2.50 -10.02
C THR A 96 4.01 2.82 -8.94
N GLY A 97 3.71 4.10 -8.76
CA GLY A 97 2.71 4.56 -7.80
C GLY A 97 2.92 6.02 -7.46
N LYS A 98 1.85 6.69 -7.06
CA LYS A 98 1.88 8.07 -6.60
C LYS A 98 0.96 8.23 -5.41
N TYR A 99 1.47 8.85 -4.35
CA TYR A 99 0.67 9.28 -3.21
C TYR A 99 0.22 10.72 -3.43
N THR A 100 -1.05 10.99 -3.12
CA THR A 100 -1.62 12.33 -3.08
C THR A 100 -2.36 12.51 -1.77
N CYS A 101 -1.95 13.51 -0.99
CA CYS A 101 -2.52 13.83 0.31
C CYS A 101 -3.09 15.24 0.30
N LYS A 102 -4.37 15.39 0.62
CA LYS A 102 -5.01 16.69 0.81
C LYS A 102 -5.12 16.98 2.29
N MET A 103 -4.54 18.10 2.72
CA MET A 103 -4.66 18.60 4.08
C MET A 103 -5.58 19.83 4.10
N VAL A 104 -6.35 19.94 5.17
CA VAL A 104 -7.23 21.09 5.46
C VAL A 104 -6.96 21.56 6.87
N ALA A 105 -6.55 22.80 7.05
CA ALA A 105 -6.33 23.43 8.35
C ALA A 105 -7.49 24.38 8.71
N LYS A 106 -7.86 24.41 9.99
CA LYS A 106 -8.91 25.27 10.56
C LYS A 106 -8.50 25.72 11.96
N ARG A 107 -9.09 26.81 12.44
CA ARG A 107 -8.85 27.31 13.81
C ARG A 107 -9.58 26.46 14.85
N LYS A 108 -8.92 26.19 15.97
CA LYS A 108 -9.47 25.44 17.12
C LYS A 108 -10.66 26.14 17.76
N ASP A 109 -10.65 27.47 17.75
CA ASP A 109 -11.72 28.32 18.27
C ASP A 109 -13.01 28.28 17.41
N ARG A 110 -13.00 27.50 16.32
CA ARG A 110 -14.12 27.34 15.37
C ARG A 110 -14.51 28.62 14.65
N SER A 111 -13.67 29.66 14.70
CA SER A 111 -13.85 30.84 13.86
C SER A 111 -13.89 30.43 12.38
N PRO A 112 -14.72 31.09 11.55
CA PRO A 112 -14.85 30.76 10.14
C PRO A 112 -13.52 30.81 9.39
N GLY A 113 -13.35 29.92 8.41
CA GLY A 113 -12.23 29.92 7.48
C GLY A 113 -11.55 28.56 7.37
N LYS A 114 -10.83 28.35 6.27
CA LYS A 114 -10.01 27.16 6.03
C LYS A 114 -8.81 27.49 5.15
N ALA A 115 -7.73 26.74 5.36
CA ALA A 115 -6.61 26.68 4.45
C ALA A 115 -6.41 25.25 3.98
N THR A 116 -5.93 25.07 2.75
CA THR A 116 -5.71 23.74 2.16
C THR A 116 -4.36 23.65 1.47
N VAL A 117 -3.77 22.46 1.50
CA VAL A 117 -2.62 22.09 0.68
C VAL A 117 -2.86 20.71 0.09
N THR A 118 -2.42 20.49 -1.15
CA THR A 118 -2.40 19.16 -1.77
C THR A 118 -0.95 18.80 -2.01
N LEU A 119 -0.49 17.75 -1.34
CA LEU A 119 0.85 17.21 -1.41
C LEU A 119 0.83 16.00 -2.33
N TYR A 120 1.88 15.82 -3.13
CA TYR A 120 2.06 14.58 -3.87
C TYR A 120 3.53 14.18 -3.96
N THR A 121 3.76 12.88 -4.10
CA THR A 121 5.08 12.30 -4.37
C THR A 121 4.91 10.97 -5.07
N ASP A 122 5.87 10.61 -5.90
CA ASP A 122 5.93 9.28 -6.50
C ASP A 122 6.46 8.27 -5.47
N ALA A 123 5.91 7.06 -5.52
CA ALA A 123 6.20 6.01 -4.54
C ALA A 123 7.63 5.45 -4.61
N ILE A 124 8.38 5.80 -5.66
CA ILE A 124 9.76 5.37 -5.90
C ILE A 124 10.77 6.52 -5.79
N VAL A 125 10.31 7.76 -5.71
CA VAL A 125 11.18 8.94 -5.71
C VAL A 125 11.56 9.30 -4.28
N VAL A 126 12.85 9.54 -4.07
CA VAL A 126 13.41 9.83 -2.73
C VAL A 126 13.29 11.32 -2.38
N ASN A 127 13.33 12.20 -3.39
CA ASN A 127 13.35 13.65 -3.20
C ASN A 127 11.93 14.22 -3.05
N PRO A 128 11.64 14.98 -1.98
CA PRO A 128 10.33 15.58 -1.78
C PRO A 128 10.15 16.88 -2.55
N ASP A 129 8.98 17.04 -3.17
CA ASP A 129 8.47 18.34 -3.59
C ASP A 129 7.90 19.09 -2.37
N ILE A 130 8.13 20.40 -2.31
CA ILE A 130 7.71 21.24 -1.19
C ILE A 130 6.46 22.03 -1.55
N TYR A 131 5.53 22.11 -0.59
CA TYR A 131 4.23 22.74 -0.74
C TYR A 131 3.90 23.65 0.43
N TRP A 132 3.03 24.61 0.17
CA TRP A 132 2.52 25.57 1.14
C TRP A 132 1.00 25.57 1.13
N PHE A 133 0.41 25.84 2.30
CA PHE A 133 -1.02 26.05 2.40
C PHE A 133 -1.47 27.29 1.62
N LYS A 134 -2.72 27.25 1.15
CA LYS A 134 -3.42 28.37 0.54
C LYS A 134 -4.86 28.39 1.05
N GLY A 135 -5.40 29.57 1.33
CA GLY A 135 -6.78 29.75 1.77
C GLY A 135 -6.99 31.05 2.52
N ASP A 136 -7.94 31.05 3.44
CA ASP A 136 -8.39 32.25 4.13
C ASP A 136 -7.28 32.89 4.97
N LYS A 137 -7.10 34.21 4.83
CA LYS A 137 -6.00 34.98 5.46
C LYS A 137 -5.95 34.77 6.97
N ASN A 138 -7.10 34.78 7.64
CA ASN A 138 -7.19 34.60 9.08
C ASN A 138 -6.70 33.21 9.54
N VAL A 139 -6.79 32.17 8.71
CA VAL A 139 -6.22 30.84 9.00
C VAL A 139 -4.73 30.82 8.65
N MET A 140 -4.36 31.37 7.49
CA MET A 140 -2.97 31.43 7.01
C MET A 140 -2.03 32.20 7.96
N GLU A 141 -2.53 33.25 8.61
CA GLU A 141 -1.78 34.10 9.56
C GLU A 141 -1.94 33.65 11.03
N SER A 142 -2.67 32.56 11.30
CA SER A 142 -2.76 31.99 12.64
C SER A 142 -1.51 31.18 12.97
N ASN A 143 -1.14 31.18 14.26
CA ASN A 143 -0.13 30.28 14.80
C ASN A 143 -0.57 28.83 14.60
N VAL A 144 0.31 27.94 14.12
CA VAL A 144 -0.02 26.53 13.89
C VAL A 144 -0.53 25.80 15.13
N ASN A 145 -0.14 26.25 16.33
CA ASN A 145 -0.63 25.68 17.60
C ASN A 145 -2.09 26.03 17.89
N ASP A 146 -2.65 27.05 17.24
CA ASP A 146 -4.07 27.43 17.34
C ASP A 146 -4.93 26.74 16.27
N LEU A 147 -4.30 25.90 15.44
CA LEU A 147 -4.94 25.22 14.33
C LEU A 147 -5.04 23.72 14.58
N THR A 148 -6.08 23.11 14.00
CA THR A 148 -6.15 21.68 13.74
C THR A 148 -6.11 21.44 12.25
N TYR A 149 -5.74 20.22 11.86
CA TYR A 149 -5.77 19.78 10.48
C TYR A 149 -6.50 18.44 10.32
N THR A 150 -7.07 18.27 9.14
CA THR A 150 -7.58 16.99 8.64
C THR A 150 -6.77 16.59 7.42
N VAL A 151 -6.36 15.32 7.31
CA VAL A 151 -5.64 14.78 6.14
C VAL A 151 -6.37 13.60 5.56
N ASN A 152 -6.54 13.62 4.25
CA ASN A 152 -6.94 12.46 3.46
C ASN A 152 -5.86 12.14 2.43
N CYS A 153 -5.39 10.89 2.40
CA CYS A 153 -4.38 10.41 1.47
C CYS A 153 -4.94 9.30 0.58
N LEU A 154 -4.51 9.31 -0.68
CA LEU A 154 -4.85 8.30 -1.67
C LEU A 154 -3.58 7.87 -2.42
N GLY A 155 -3.44 6.57 -2.69
CA GLY A 155 -2.46 6.06 -3.63
C GLY A 155 -3.09 5.76 -4.99
N THR A 156 -2.47 6.19 -6.08
CA THR A 156 -2.95 5.96 -7.46
C THR A 156 -1.82 5.47 -8.35
N GLY A 157 -2.18 4.78 -9.44
CA GLY A 157 -1.20 4.30 -10.42
C GLY A 157 -0.23 3.27 -9.84
N PHE A 158 -0.63 2.51 -8.82
CA PHE A 158 0.28 1.57 -8.18
C PHE A 158 0.42 0.28 -8.98
N SER A 159 1.64 -0.19 -9.14
CA SER A 159 1.93 -1.55 -9.55
C SER A 159 3.07 -2.12 -8.71
N TRP A 160 3.03 -3.43 -8.51
CA TRP A 160 4.08 -4.14 -7.79
C TRP A 160 4.55 -5.36 -8.58
N GLU A 161 5.77 -5.78 -8.31
CA GLU A 161 6.34 -6.99 -8.84
C GLU A 161 7.08 -7.77 -7.77
N ARG A 162 7.06 -9.09 -7.88
CA ARG A 162 7.97 -9.96 -7.14
C ARG A 162 8.47 -11.07 -8.04
N LYS A 163 9.62 -11.66 -7.69
CA LYS A 163 10.05 -12.91 -8.31
C LYS A 163 9.22 -14.08 -7.77
N PRO A 164 8.99 -15.14 -8.57
CA PRO A 164 8.22 -16.32 -8.16
C PRO A 164 8.66 -16.92 -6.82
N GLU A 165 9.96 -16.93 -6.53
CA GLU A 165 10.58 -17.45 -5.32
C GLU A 165 10.43 -16.55 -4.07
N GLU A 166 10.13 -15.27 -4.26
CA GLU A 166 9.96 -14.34 -3.13
C GLU A 166 8.64 -14.62 -2.40
N LYS A 167 8.71 -14.70 -1.08
CA LYS A 167 7.53 -14.85 -0.23
C LYS A 167 6.88 -13.50 -0.03
N PHE A 168 5.56 -13.46 -0.18
CA PHE A 168 4.73 -12.31 0.17
C PHE A 168 5.02 -11.84 1.61
N GLU A 169 5.20 -10.54 1.80
CA GLU A 169 5.50 -9.94 3.11
C GLU A 169 4.98 -8.51 3.18
N LEU A 170 4.15 -8.20 4.19
CA LEU A 170 3.77 -6.84 4.56
C LEU A 170 4.85 -6.20 5.44
N GLU A 171 4.95 -4.88 5.35
CA GLU A 171 5.73 -4.11 6.31
C GLU A 171 5.12 -4.24 7.71
N SER A 172 5.97 -4.38 8.73
CA SER A 172 5.61 -4.60 10.13
C SER A 172 6.31 -3.67 11.11
N LYS A 173 7.27 -2.88 10.65
CA LYS A 173 7.99 -1.89 11.45
C LYS A 173 7.26 -0.55 11.42
N TRP A 174 6.92 -0.01 12.58
CA TRP A 174 6.20 1.26 12.69
C TRP A 174 7.03 2.43 12.13
N GLU A 175 8.37 2.34 12.20
CA GLU A 175 9.29 3.33 11.66
C GLU A 175 9.16 3.48 10.14
N ASN A 176 8.61 2.46 9.48
CA ASN A 176 8.43 2.41 8.02
C ASN A 176 7.02 2.86 7.60
N GLY A 177 6.40 3.78 8.35
CA GLY A 177 5.09 4.30 8.03
C GLY A 177 5.04 5.02 6.68
N VAL A 178 3.97 4.80 5.91
CA VAL A 178 3.81 5.36 4.55
C VAL A 178 2.33 5.57 4.18
N PRO A 179 1.97 6.68 3.50
CA PRO A 179 2.81 7.87 3.29
C PRO A 179 3.16 8.55 4.62
N SER A 180 4.20 9.38 4.63
CA SER A 180 4.55 10.23 5.77
C SER A 180 4.52 11.69 5.35
N ILE A 181 3.84 12.55 6.10
CA ILE A 181 3.79 13.99 5.87
C ILE A 181 4.70 14.66 6.89
N GLU A 182 5.58 15.50 6.38
CA GLU A 182 6.54 16.26 7.17
C GLU A 182 6.28 17.76 7.03
N MET A 183 6.68 18.48 8.07
CA MET A 183 6.62 19.94 8.16
C MET A 183 7.97 20.46 8.62
N GLN A 184 8.54 21.42 7.89
CA GLN A 184 9.68 22.19 8.34
C GLN A 184 9.22 23.48 8.99
N ASP A 185 9.71 23.75 10.19
CA ASP A 185 9.46 25.01 10.87
C ASP A 185 10.46 26.11 10.48
N THR A 186 10.20 27.34 10.93
CA THR A 186 11.04 28.52 10.65
C THR A 186 12.46 28.42 11.20
N CYS A 187 12.73 27.44 12.07
CA CYS A 187 14.05 27.16 12.64
C CYS A 187 14.74 25.97 11.94
N ASN A 188 14.21 25.53 10.80
CA ASN A 188 14.69 24.40 10.00
C ASN A 188 14.59 23.03 10.69
N TRP A 189 13.74 22.90 11.71
CA TRP A 189 13.44 21.60 12.30
C TRP A 189 12.34 20.91 11.52
N ILE A 190 12.53 19.61 11.28
CA ILE A 190 11.57 18.77 10.58
C ILE A 190 10.75 17.99 11.58
N HIS A 191 9.44 18.11 11.45
CA HIS A 191 8.45 17.45 12.30
C HIS A 191 7.63 16.47 11.46
N ASN A 192 7.36 15.30 12.03
CA ASN A 192 6.35 14.40 11.48
C ASN A 192 4.97 14.99 11.81
N VAL A 193 4.17 15.25 10.78
CA VAL A 193 2.80 15.71 10.94
C VAL A 193 1.87 14.51 11.06
N ALA A 194 1.89 13.64 10.07
CA ALA A 194 1.08 12.42 10.03
C ALA A 194 1.79 11.33 9.23
N PHE A 195 1.76 10.10 9.69
CA PHE A 195 2.25 8.95 8.93
C PHE A 195 1.46 7.70 9.24
N TRP A 196 1.28 6.84 8.24
CA TRP A 196 0.44 5.65 8.38
C TRP A 196 1.28 4.42 8.69
N THR A 197 1.08 3.84 9.88
CA THR A 197 1.87 2.71 10.36
C THR A 197 1.24 1.36 10.00
N PRO A 198 2.04 0.29 9.94
CA PRO A 198 1.49 -1.06 9.98
C PRO A 198 0.61 -1.27 11.21
N PRO A 199 -0.50 -2.01 11.09
CA PRO A 199 -1.33 -2.34 12.25
C PRO A 199 -0.58 -3.27 13.22
N ASP A 200 -0.74 -3.04 14.53
CA ASP A 200 -0.07 -3.81 15.59
C ASP A 200 -0.35 -5.31 15.51
N ASN A 201 -1.57 -5.68 15.10
CA ASN A 201 -1.96 -7.06 14.84
C ASN A 201 -1.57 -7.50 13.42
N ASN A 202 -0.33 -7.18 13.01
CA ASN A 202 0.12 -7.32 11.64
C ASN A 202 -0.15 -8.74 11.11
N PRO A 203 -0.99 -8.87 10.07
CA PRO A 203 -1.49 -10.15 9.61
C PRO A 203 -0.54 -10.88 8.66
N ASN A 204 0.77 -10.64 8.74
CA ASN A 204 1.79 -11.30 7.90
C ASN A 204 1.63 -12.82 7.82
N ASN A 205 1.26 -13.48 8.93
CA ASN A 205 1.04 -14.93 8.95
C ASN A 205 -0.38 -15.35 8.48
N ARG A 206 -1.31 -14.40 8.36
CA ARG A 206 -2.72 -14.65 8.02
C ARG A 206 -3.01 -14.41 6.54
N PHE A 207 -2.30 -13.49 5.91
CA PHE A 207 -2.46 -13.24 4.48
C PHE A 207 -1.53 -14.10 3.66
N LYS A 208 -2.14 -14.84 2.74
CA LYS A 208 -1.43 -15.53 1.68
C LYS A 208 -1.33 -14.60 0.49
N ASP A 209 -0.32 -14.84 -0.33
CA ASP A 209 -0.22 -14.21 -1.63
C ASP A 209 -1.53 -14.39 -2.42
N PRO A 210 -2.15 -13.31 -2.93
CA PRO A 210 -3.40 -13.43 -3.68
C PRO A 210 -3.21 -13.99 -5.09
N ALA A 211 -1.97 -14.23 -5.54
CA ALA A 211 -1.70 -14.82 -6.84
C ALA A 211 -2.26 -16.26 -6.96
N ILE A 212 -2.90 -16.55 -8.09
CA ILE A 212 -3.55 -17.82 -8.37
C ILE A 212 -2.63 -18.66 -9.27
N GLN A 213 -2.21 -19.81 -8.78
CA GLN A 213 -1.40 -20.74 -9.57
C GLN A 213 -2.29 -21.53 -10.54
N LYS A 214 -2.04 -21.39 -11.85
CA LYS A 214 -2.59 -22.30 -12.84
C LYS A 214 -1.68 -23.52 -12.94
N PRO A 215 -2.25 -24.74 -12.84
CA PRO A 215 -1.47 -25.94 -13.10
C PRO A 215 -0.90 -25.87 -14.51
N THR A 216 0.37 -26.25 -14.64
CA THR A 216 0.96 -26.55 -15.95
C THR A 216 0.02 -27.56 -16.61
N SER A 217 -0.42 -27.31 -17.84
CA SER A 217 -1.22 -28.27 -18.59
C SER A 217 -0.37 -29.50 -18.90
N THR A 218 -0.24 -30.42 -17.95
CA THR A 218 0.18 -31.80 -18.20
C THR A 218 -1.07 -32.53 -18.68
N GLY A 219 -1.37 -32.42 -19.98
CA GLY A 219 -2.65 -32.85 -20.52
C GLY A 219 -2.73 -32.94 -22.04
N SER A 220 -1.66 -33.41 -22.70
CA SER A 220 -1.83 -34.34 -23.80
C SER A 220 -1.43 -35.71 -23.25
N ALA A 221 -2.25 -36.25 -22.34
CA ALA A 221 -2.27 -37.70 -22.18
C ALA A 221 -2.57 -38.23 -23.58
N ASN A 222 -1.65 -39.00 -24.15
CA ASN A 222 -1.85 -39.69 -25.41
C ASN A 222 -3.25 -40.29 -25.39
N LEU A 223 -4.18 -39.69 -26.14
CA LEU A 223 -5.29 -40.45 -26.69
C LEU A 223 -4.59 -41.51 -27.52
N ALA A 224 -4.45 -42.69 -26.94
CA ALA A 224 -4.09 -43.88 -27.67
C ALA A 224 -5.01 -43.89 -28.89
N LYS A 225 -4.39 -43.68 -30.04
CA LYS A 225 -5.05 -43.81 -31.34
C LYS A 225 -5.68 -45.21 -31.30
N PRO A 226 -7.00 -45.37 -31.50
CA PRO A 226 -7.56 -46.71 -31.64
C PRO A 226 -6.85 -47.35 -32.82
N ASP A 227 -6.24 -48.52 -32.62
CA ASP A 227 -5.71 -49.30 -33.72
C ASP A 227 -6.86 -49.59 -34.71
N PRO A 228 -6.69 -49.39 -36.03
CA PRO A 228 -7.79 -49.52 -36.99
C PRO A 228 -8.30 -50.96 -37.20
N CYS A 229 -7.89 -51.92 -36.36
CA CYS A 229 -8.08 -53.35 -36.61
C CYS A 229 -8.91 -54.08 -35.55
N ASP A 230 -9.46 -53.40 -34.53
CA ASP A 230 -10.34 -54.06 -33.58
C ASP A 230 -11.75 -54.24 -34.18
N ASN A 231 -11.95 -55.46 -34.70
CA ASN A 231 -13.18 -55.98 -35.27
C ASN A 231 -14.29 -56.06 -34.19
N PRO A 232 -15.48 -55.45 -34.38
CA PRO A 232 -16.47 -55.35 -33.34
C PRO A 232 -17.46 -56.51 -33.41
N ASP A 233 -17.05 -57.75 -33.17
CA ASP A 233 -18.00 -58.88 -33.06
C ASP A 233 -17.36 -60.08 -32.32
N ASN A 234 -17.43 -60.13 -30.98
CA ASN A 234 -17.82 -61.36 -30.27
C ASN A 234 -17.91 -61.23 -28.73
N ILE A 235 -19.15 -61.07 -28.26
CA ILE A 235 -19.88 -61.95 -27.33
C ILE A 235 -19.39 -62.14 -25.86
N SER A 236 -20.30 -61.71 -24.99
CA SER A 236 -20.77 -62.32 -23.72
C SER A 236 -20.07 -61.97 -22.40
N GLY A 237 -20.72 -61.10 -21.64
CA GLY A 237 -20.89 -61.34 -20.22
C GLY A 237 -22.01 -62.37 -19.99
N VAL A 238 -21.80 -63.31 -19.08
CA VAL A 238 -22.75 -63.75 -18.03
C VAL A 238 -21.94 -64.54 -17.00
N ARG A 239 -21.80 -64.00 -15.78
CA ARG A 239 -21.57 -64.82 -14.59
C ARG A 239 -22.95 -65.07 -13.96
N LYS A 240 -23.41 -66.32 -13.98
CA LYS A 240 -24.47 -66.80 -13.10
C LYS A 240 -23.97 -68.06 -12.39
N ALA A 241 -23.99 -68.00 -11.07
CA ALA A 241 -23.84 -69.15 -10.20
C ALA A 241 -25.14 -69.95 -10.20
N ASP A 242 -25.06 -71.28 -10.18
CA ASP A 242 -26.08 -72.12 -9.58
C ASP A 242 -25.52 -73.46 -9.10
N SER A 243 -26.25 -74.04 -8.17
CA SER A 243 -25.79 -74.94 -7.11
C SER A 243 -26.06 -76.45 -7.34
N ARG A 244 -25.29 -77.27 -6.60
CA ARG A 244 -25.57 -78.63 -6.04
C ARG A 244 -25.24 -79.93 -6.83
N ASN A 245 -24.44 -80.73 -6.11
CA ASN A 245 -24.47 -82.18 -5.86
C ASN A 245 -24.60 -83.19 -7.00
N LYS A 246 -23.60 -84.06 -7.08
CA LYS A 246 -23.78 -85.50 -6.84
C LYS A 246 -22.59 -86.06 -6.09
#